data_AF-A0A956W9G7-F1
#
_entry.id   AF-A0A956W9G7-F1
#
_cell.length_a   1.000
_cell.length_b   1.000
_cell.length_c   1.000
_cell.angle_alpha   90.00
_cell.angle_beta   90.00
_cell.angle_gamma   90.00
#
_symmetry.space_group_name_H-M   'P 1'
#
loop_
_entity.id
_entity.type
_entity.pdbx_description
1 polymer ?
#
loop_
_entity_poly.entity_id
_entity_poly.type
_entity_poly.pdbx_seq_one_letter_code
_entity_poly.pdbx_strand_id
1 'polypeptide(L)' 'GWPWDVPLTVSHVVARLAAVDGVARVQDVLLFEADERTGERAPNGLTYMPLEPDALWFPVRHMVM' A
#
# COMPACT_ATOMS: atom_id res chain seq x y z
N GLY A 1 -4.49 -9.33 9.01
CA GLY A 1 -4.74 -9.42 7.56
C GLY A 1 -5.29 -8.11 7.05
N TRP A 2 -5.11 -7.82 5.77
CA TRP A 2 -5.72 -6.65 5.12
C TRP A 2 -7.22 -6.92 4.83
N PRO A 3 -8.13 -5.97 5.07
CA PRO A 3 -9.54 -6.13 4.71
C PRO A 3 -9.69 -5.99 3.18
N TRP A 4 -9.80 -7.13 2.49
CA TRP A 4 -9.89 -7.19 1.02
C TRP A 4 -11.23 -6.69 0.47
N ASP A 5 -12.21 -6.46 1.34
CA ASP A 5 -13.55 -5.95 1.03
C ASP A 5 -13.64 -4.42 1.11
N VAL A 6 -12.56 -3.72 1.46
CA VAL A 6 -12.51 -2.26 1.48
C VAL A 6 -11.41 -1.73 0.57
N PRO A 7 -11.61 -0.56 -0.05
CA PRO A 7 -10.58 0.05 -0.88
C PRO A 7 -9.30 0.33 -0.10
N LEU A 8 -8.17 0.13 -0.78
CA LEU A 8 -6.87 0.58 -0.31
C LEU A 8 -6.80 2.10 -0.48
N THR A 9 -6.64 2.78 0.65
CA THR A 9 -6.43 4.24 0.70
C THR A 9 -5.21 4.55 1.53
N VAL A 10 -4.61 5.71 1.27
CA VAL A 10 -3.49 6.24 2.06
C VAL A 10 -3.84 6.24 3.55
N SER A 11 -5.04 6.72 3.91
CA SER A 11 -5.49 6.79 5.31
C SER A 11 -5.58 5.42 5.98
N HIS A 12 -6.06 4.39 5.27
CA HIS A 12 -6.08 3.03 5.81
C HIS A 12 -4.67 2.50 6.08
N VAL A 13 -3.73 2.74 5.17
CA VAL A 13 -2.33 2.30 5.33
C VAL A 13 -1.67 3.03 6.49
N VAL A 14 -1.85 4.35 6.62
CA VAL A 14 -1.33 5.14 7.74
C VAL A 14 -1.84 4.59 9.08
N ALA A 15 -3.15 4.35 9.21
CA ALA A 15 -3.73 3.83 10.43
C ALA A 15 -3.18 2.45 10.80
N ARG A 16 -2.96 1.58 9.81
CA ARG A 16 -2.38 0.25 10.01
C ARG A 16 -0.91 0.32 10.41
N LEU A 17 -0.11 1.16 9.76
CA LEU A 17 1.30 1.36 10.11
C LEU A 17 1.46 1.95 11.51
N ALA A 18 0.62 2.92 11.89
CA ALA A 18 0.64 3.53 13.22
C ALA A 18 0.24 2.56 14.33
N ALA A 19 -0.45 1.46 14.02
CA ALA A 19 -0.81 0.41 14.96
C ALA A 19 0.25 -0.69 15.11
N VAL A 20 1.37 -0.62 14.36
CA VAL A 20 2.47 -1.58 14.48
C VAL A 20 3.33 -1.21 15.69
N ASP A 21 3.56 -2.18 16.58
CA ASP A 21 4.43 -2.00 17.74
C ASP A 21 5.83 -1.53 17.32
N GLY A 22 6.30 -0.46 17.96
CA GLY A 22 7.59 0.16 17.66
C GLY A 22 7.55 1.28 16.59
N VAL A 23 6.42 1.50 15.93
CA VAL A 23 6.24 2.67 15.05
C VAL A 23 5.94 3.91 15.89
N ALA A 24 6.93 4.80 16.02
CA ALA A 24 6.76 6.04 16.76
C ALA A 24 5.82 7.04 16.04
N ARG A 25 5.96 7.16 14.71
CA ARG A 25 5.15 8.05 13.88
C ARG A 25 5.27 7.70 12.40
N VAL A 26 4.15 7.77 11.67
CA VAL A 26 4.10 7.75 10.20
C VAL A 26 4.15 9.19 9.69
N GLN A 27 5.13 9.52 8.85
CA GLN A 27 5.29 10.88 8.31
C GLN A 27 4.46 11.09 7.04
N ASP A 28 4.57 10.16 6.09
CA ASP A 28 3.86 10.20 4.82
C ASP A 28 3.68 8.78 4.27
N VAL A 29 2.64 8.58 3.45
CA VAL A 29 2.37 7.33 2.75
C VAL A 29 1.95 7.66 1.32
N LEU A 30 2.67 7.07 0.38
CA LEU A 30 2.41 7.21 -1.05
C LEU A 30 2.15 5.83 -1.64
N LEU A 31 1.07 5.71 -2.42
CA LEU A 31 0.73 4.48 -3.12
C LEU A 31 1.10 4.64 -4.59
N PHE A 32 1.66 3.60 -5.19
CA PHE A 32 1.98 3.56 -6.61
C PHE A 32 1.63 2.17 -7.15
N GLU A 33 1.20 2.11 -8.41
CA GLU A 33 1.27 0.87 -9.16
C GLU A 33 2.73 0.56 -9.48
N ALA A 34 3.08 -0.70 -9.58
CA ALA A 34 4.41 -1.13 -10.00
C ALA A 34 4.27 -2.17 -11.12
N ASP A 35 5.12 -2.06 -12.14
CA ASP A 35 5.28 -3.11 -13.14
C ASP A 35 5.86 -4.36 -12.45
N GLU A 36 5.17 -5.49 -12.58
CA GLU A 36 5.55 -6.73 -11.88
C GLU A 36 6.90 -7.30 -12.34
N ARG A 37 7.29 -7.04 -13.60
CA ARG A 37 8.47 -7.62 -14.23
C ARG A 37 9.70 -6.79 -13.93
N THR A 38 9.58 -5.47 -14.00
CA THR A 38 10.71 -4.55 -13.79
C THR A 38 10.78 -4.06 -12.35
N GLY A 39 9.66 -4.06 -11.64
CA GLY A 39 9.52 -3.44 -10.32
C GLY A 39 9.51 -1.91 -10.37
N GLU A 40 9.41 -1.32 -11.57
CA GLU A 40 9.35 0.13 -11.73
C GLU A 40 7.97 0.64 -11.30
N ARG A 41 7.97 1.70 -10.47
CA ARG A 41 6.73 2.36 -10.07
C ARG A 41 6.17 3.22 -11.22
N ALA A 42 4.85 3.29 -11.32
CA ALA A 42 4.17 4.29 -12.12
C ALA A 42 4.53 5.71 -11.63
N PRO A 43 4.57 6.71 -12.52
CA PRO A 43 4.97 8.07 -12.16
C PRO A 43 3.96 8.78 -11.26
N ASN A 44 2.69 8.35 -11.31
CA ASN A 44 1.60 9.00 -10.60
C ASN A 44 1.25 8.23 -9.33
N GLY A 45 1.16 8.96 -8.22
CA GLY A 45 0.67 8.41 -6.96
C GLY A 45 -0.83 8.13 -7.02
N LEU A 46 -1.25 7.11 -6.28
CA LEU A 46 -2.64 6.73 -6.08
C LEU A 46 -3.12 7.21 -4.71
N THR A 47 -4.34 7.73 -4.67
CA THR A 47 -5.06 8.06 -3.43
C THR A 47 -6.06 6.98 -3.05
N TYR A 48 -6.48 6.19 -4.04
CA TYR A 48 -7.52 5.19 -3.95
C TYR A 48 -7.20 4.03 -4.91
N MET A 49 -7.36 2.81 -4.42
CA MET A 49 -7.25 1.60 -5.22
C MET A 49 -8.35 0.62 -4.78
N PRO A 50 -9.29 0.27 -5.66
CA PRO A 50 -10.30 -0.73 -5.34
C PRO A 50 -9.62 -2.10 -5.21
N LEU A 51 -9.92 -2.81 -4.12
CA LEU A 51 -9.48 -4.19 -3.95
C LEU A 51 -10.58 -5.07 -4.51
N GLU A 52 -10.53 -5.30 -5.83
CA GLU A 52 -11.51 -6.16 -6.48
C GLU A 52 -11.42 -7.58 -5.89
N PRO A 53 -12.55 -8.22 -5.56
CA PRO A 53 -12.55 -9.53 -4.89
C PRO A 53 -11.83 -10.65 -5.67
N ASP A 54 -11.70 -10.50 -6.98
CA ASP A 54 -11.04 -11.43 -7.90
C ASP A 54 -9.60 -11.01 -8.27
N ALA A 55 -9.12 -9.88 -7.75
CA ALA A 55 -7.76 -9.41 -8.00
C ALA A 55 -6.73 -10.16 -7.15
N LEU A 56 -5.61 -10.51 -7.77
CA LEU A 56 -4.44 -11.06 -7.10
C LEU A 56 -3.47 -9.94 -6.71
N TRP A 57 -3.15 -9.88 -5.41
CA TRP A 57 -2.29 -8.84 -4.84
C TRP A 57 -0.97 -9.45 -4.37
N PHE A 58 0.15 -8.98 -4.92
CA PHE A 58 1.48 -9.42 -4.53
C PHE A 58 2.33 -8.24 -4.04
N PRO A 59 3.00 -8.37 -2.89
CA PRO A 59 3.95 -7.35 -2.45
C PRO A 59 5.17 -7.36 -3.39
N VAL A 60 5.42 -6.26 -4.09
CA VAL A 60 6.62 -6.05 -4.89
C VAL A 60 7.61 -5.21 -4.07
N ARG A 61 8.78 -5.79 -3.77
CA ARG A 61 9.93 -5.13 -3.10
C ARG A 61 9.55 -4.24 -1.89
N HIS A 62 9.16 -4.87 -0.79
CA HIS A 62 8.99 -4.16 0.49
C HIS A 62 10.35 -3.68 1.01
N MET A 63 10.62 -2.36 0.91
CA MET A 63 11.83 -1.73 1.44
C MET A 63 11.45 -0.82 2.61
N VAL A 64 11.94 -1.16 3.80
CA VAL A 64 11.91 -0.29 4.98
C VAL A 64 13.29 0.34 5.07
N MET A 65 13.37 1.66 4.91
CA MET A 65 14.60 2.45 5.16
C MET A 65 14.52 3.10 6.53
#